data_AF-A0A3M1YQ52-F1
#
_entry.id   AF-A0A3M1YQ52-F1
#
_cell.length_a   1.000
_cell.length_b   1.000
_cell.length_c   1.000
_cell.angle_alpha   90.00
_cell.angle_beta   90.00
_cell.angle_gamma   90.00
#
_symmetry.space_group_name_H-M   'P 1'
#
loop_
_entity.id
_entity.type
_entity.pdbx_description
1 polymer ?
#
loop_
_entity_poly.entity_id
_entity_poly.type
_entity_poly.pdbx_seq_one_letter_code
_entity_poly.pdbx_strand_id
1 'polypeptide(L)'
;MTNAQKHETQIISGDFWKPDKVVWGDGRPLPKNPPDPKHVPHGFKSDWKINVPETGWYELFLIGSGGGMSHDVFIDGKCIYLNGITDRNDKARNIWITKGKHILRIQRVGRNSFPIRTFKHFELRKSDNTPEKTITATKTLVDVVRAGENLIIKVTGGGSNKPAEYEIFSKNLIKPDSKLQRVAKLSFSASNTPVTKTVAIPCKTEGAFVLTAKVAGGKKLSVSEFPIGEYAVVDVNNVPQDNPKPKLLYTIDCVKQTINGVAIKPQDFTECNGPTRINKTSAGTYRESHDCTPPEAEKPHSGGAGQAASFSGFSYKVSLPKKQVPYILEVEYPDDNERYMVIGTHWLDPKTDNLFQFSGGYNCRSVQTGGMFRISDKMLTFRKIYWALTTKSV
;
A
#
# COMPACT_ATOMS: atom_id res chain seq x y z
N MET A 1 54.12 8.52 -2.12
CA MET A 1 52.74 8.84 -1.70
C MET A 1 51.96 9.18 -2.95
N THR A 2 51.08 8.29 -3.37
CA THR A 2 50.33 8.36 -4.63
C THR A 2 49.12 9.27 -4.49
N ASN A 3 48.98 10.24 -5.39
CA ASN A 3 47.81 11.11 -5.51
C ASN A 3 46.56 10.27 -5.74
N ALA A 4 45.70 10.19 -4.72
CA ALA A 4 44.36 9.65 -4.85
C ALA A 4 43.57 10.58 -5.80
N GLN A 5 43.43 10.17 -7.05
CA GLN A 5 42.42 10.72 -7.95
C GLN A 5 41.05 10.51 -7.29
N LYS A 6 40.52 11.58 -6.68
CA LYS A 6 39.10 11.65 -6.34
C LYS A 6 38.35 11.52 -7.66
N HIS A 7 37.81 10.33 -7.93
CA HIS A 7 36.80 10.16 -8.96
C HIS A 7 35.65 11.12 -8.62
N GLU A 8 35.54 12.23 -9.35
CA GLU A 8 34.34 13.05 -9.34
C GLU A 8 33.18 12.14 -9.71
N THR A 9 32.43 11.72 -8.69
CA THR A 9 31.27 10.87 -8.89
C THR A 9 30.24 11.72 -9.57
N GLN A 10 29.77 11.30 -10.73
CA GLN A 10 28.77 12.04 -11.47
C GLN A 10 27.45 12.03 -10.69
N ILE A 11 27.01 13.22 -10.26
CA ILE A 11 25.76 13.43 -9.52
C ILE A 11 24.79 14.18 -10.44
N ILE A 12 23.58 13.65 -10.59
CA ILE A 12 22.44 14.36 -11.18
C ILE A 12 21.55 14.78 -10.02
N SER A 13 21.16 16.05 -9.95
CA SER A 13 20.36 16.57 -8.84
C SER A 13 19.22 17.48 -9.31
N GLY A 14 18.25 17.68 -8.42
CA GLY A 14 17.20 18.67 -8.62
C GLY A 14 16.50 19.04 -7.32
N ASP A 15 16.20 20.33 -7.17
CA ASP A 15 15.56 20.87 -5.97
C ASP A 15 14.08 20.44 -5.92
N PHE A 16 13.61 20.06 -4.72
CA PHE A 16 12.21 19.73 -4.47
C PHE A 16 11.26 20.87 -4.85
N TRP A 17 11.71 22.10 -4.63
CA TRP A 17 10.95 23.32 -4.91
C TRP A 17 11.09 23.83 -6.35
N LYS A 18 11.96 23.23 -7.17
CA LYS A 18 12.14 23.62 -8.59
C LYS A 18 12.06 22.44 -9.58
N PRO A 19 11.05 21.57 -9.51
CA PRO A 19 10.82 20.59 -10.56
C PRO A 19 10.17 21.25 -11.78
N ASP A 20 10.22 20.56 -12.91
CA ASP A 20 9.52 20.98 -14.13
C ASP A 20 8.00 21.02 -13.93
N LYS A 21 7.47 20.17 -13.04
CA LYS A 21 6.06 20.14 -12.66
C LYS A 21 5.87 19.63 -11.23
N VAL A 22 5.19 20.39 -10.37
CA VAL A 22 4.60 19.89 -9.11
C VAL A 22 3.09 19.98 -9.17
N VAL A 23 2.44 18.92 -8.68
CA VAL A 23 1.04 18.95 -8.30
C VAL A 23 0.88 18.38 -6.90
N TRP A 24 -0.09 18.90 -6.16
CA TRP A 24 -0.52 18.33 -4.90
C TRP A 24 -1.22 16.98 -5.10
N GLY A 25 -1.34 16.23 -4.02
CA GLY A 25 -2.00 14.93 -3.97
C GLY A 25 -3.49 14.98 -4.31
N ASP A 26 -4.09 16.16 -4.43
CA ASP A 26 -5.44 16.42 -4.92
C ASP A 26 -5.48 16.95 -6.38
N GLY A 27 -4.33 16.98 -7.06
CA GLY A 27 -4.20 17.40 -8.45
C GLY A 27 -4.03 18.92 -8.67
N ARG A 28 -4.16 19.74 -7.62
CA ARG A 28 -3.98 21.20 -7.74
C ARG A 28 -2.50 21.56 -7.91
N PRO A 29 -2.14 22.63 -8.65
CA PRO A 29 -0.77 23.13 -8.66
C PRO A 29 -0.35 23.64 -7.28
N LEU A 30 0.96 23.68 -7.01
CA LEU A 30 1.48 24.35 -5.82
C LEU A 30 1.06 25.83 -5.84
N PRO A 31 0.55 26.38 -4.72
CA PRO A 31 0.39 27.83 -4.61
C PRO A 31 1.76 28.51 -4.72
N LYS A 32 1.78 29.74 -5.26
CA LYS A 32 3.02 30.53 -5.45
C LYS A 32 3.79 30.76 -4.15
N ASN A 33 3.11 30.71 -3.01
CA ASN A 33 3.70 30.74 -1.68
C ASN A 33 3.52 29.37 -1.02
N PRO A 34 4.50 28.86 -0.26
CA PRO A 34 4.33 27.61 0.48
C PRO A 34 3.06 27.73 1.34
N PRO A 35 2.13 26.77 1.24
CA PRO A 35 0.90 26.85 2.01
C PRO A 35 1.23 26.84 3.50
N ASP A 36 0.38 27.50 4.29
CA ASP A 36 0.35 27.33 5.74
C ASP A 36 0.47 25.82 6.05
N PRO A 37 1.43 25.38 6.88
CA PRO A 37 1.59 23.98 7.27
C PRO A 37 0.29 23.30 7.73
N LYS A 38 -0.72 24.08 8.17
CA LYS A 38 -2.05 23.61 8.56
C LYS A 38 -2.99 23.28 7.40
N HIS A 39 -2.70 23.72 6.18
CA HIS A 39 -3.59 23.64 5.01
C HIS A 39 -2.97 22.91 3.80
N VAL A 40 -1.93 22.10 4.03
CA VAL A 40 -1.23 21.40 2.96
C VAL A 40 -1.92 20.07 2.63
N PRO A 41 -2.13 19.75 1.34
CA PRO A 41 -2.69 18.47 0.91
C PRO A 41 -1.86 17.26 1.38
N HIS A 42 -2.52 16.13 1.61
CA HIS A 42 -1.96 14.90 2.19
C HIS A 42 -0.91 14.18 1.31
N GLY A 43 -0.58 14.70 0.13
CA GLY A 43 0.35 14.07 -0.81
C GLY A 43 0.89 15.07 -1.83
N PHE A 44 1.86 14.66 -2.63
CA PHE A 44 2.42 15.46 -3.73
C PHE A 44 2.90 14.56 -4.86
N LYS A 45 3.13 15.16 -6.02
CA LYS A 45 3.81 14.56 -7.17
C LYS A 45 4.69 15.61 -7.81
N SER A 46 5.96 15.28 -7.99
CA SER A 46 6.97 16.16 -8.58
C SER A 46 7.71 15.43 -9.70
N ASP A 47 7.82 16.08 -10.85
CA ASP A 47 8.44 15.54 -12.07
C ASP A 47 9.67 16.37 -12.46
N TRP A 48 10.80 15.71 -12.72
CA TRP A 48 12.04 16.30 -13.20
C TRP A 48 12.49 15.66 -14.50
N LYS A 49 12.84 16.49 -15.49
CA LYS A 49 13.59 16.08 -16.67
C LYS A 49 15.05 15.91 -16.29
N ILE A 50 15.53 14.69 -16.34
CA ILE A 50 16.93 14.35 -16.06
C ILE A 50 17.61 13.88 -17.35
N ASN A 51 18.93 14.08 -17.44
CA ASN A 51 19.74 13.53 -18.52
C ASN A 51 20.77 12.57 -17.92
N VAL A 52 20.59 11.29 -18.18
CA VAL A 52 21.46 10.22 -17.70
C VAL A 52 22.62 10.03 -18.67
N PRO A 53 23.86 10.17 -18.21
CA PRO A 53 25.06 10.20 -19.05
C PRO A 53 25.47 8.82 -19.55
N GLU A 54 25.22 7.78 -18.76
CA GLU A 54 25.59 6.39 -19.05
C GLU A 54 24.52 5.44 -18.50
N THR A 55 24.28 4.34 -19.21
CA THR A 55 23.42 3.26 -18.73
C THR A 55 24.09 2.59 -17.54
N GLY A 56 23.38 2.44 -16.41
CA GLY A 56 23.96 1.82 -15.23
C GLY A 56 23.09 1.86 -14.00
N TRP A 57 23.66 1.38 -12.89
CA TRP A 57 23.09 1.54 -11.56
C TRP A 57 23.37 2.94 -11.00
N TYR A 58 22.35 3.55 -10.44
CA TYR A 58 22.40 4.80 -9.70
C TYR A 58 21.76 4.61 -8.33
N GLU A 59 22.31 5.27 -7.33
CA GLU A 59 21.72 5.39 -6.01
C GLU A 59 20.88 6.66 -5.95
N LEU A 60 19.58 6.54 -5.69
CA LEU A 60 18.69 7.66 -5.45
C LEU A 60 18.72 8.05 -3.98
N PHE A 61 19.02 9.32 -3.72
CA PHE A 61 18.94 9.95 -2.42
C PHE A 61 17.89 11.06 -2.43
N LEU A 62 17.10 11.16 -1.36
CA LEU A 62 16.13 12.23 -1.13
C LEU A 62 16.62 13.11 0.03
N ILE A 63 17.56 13.99 -0.25
CA ILE A 63 18.34 14.68 0.77
C ILE A 63 17.45 15.55 1.65
N GLY A 64 17.63 15.43 2.97
CA GLY A 64 16.83 16.14 3.97
C GLY A 64 15.50 15.47 4.32
N SER A 65 15.22 14.29 3.76
CA SER A 65 14.05 13.48 4.13
C SER A 65 14.14 12.87 5.53
N GLY A 66 15.36 12.62 6.00
CA GLY A 66 15.68 11.71 7.10
C GLY A 66 15.26 10.26 6.80
N GLY A 67 15.54 9.36 7.74
CA GLY A 67 15.00 7.99 7.67
C GLY A 67 13.48 7.97 7.86
N GLY A 68 12.79 7.13 7.09
CA GLY A 68 11.36 6.88 7.26
C GLY A 68 10.44 7.61 6.28
N MET A 69 10.95 8.36 5.30
CA MET A 69 10.09 9.05 4.34
C MET A 69 9.51 8.05 3.33
N SER A 70 8.20 7.81 3.42
CA SER A 70 7.45 7.03 2.44
C SER A 70 7.24 7.79 1.12
N HIS A 71 7.51 7.13 0.00
CA HIS A 71 7.41 7.69 -1.34
C HIS A 71 7.31 6.60 -2.42
N ASP A 72 6.83 6.98 -3.61
CA ASP A 72 6.88 6.17 -4.82
C ASP A 72 7.82 6.82 -5.83
N VAL A 73 8.43 6.00 -6.70
CA VAL A 73 9.30 6.49 -7.78
C VAL A 73 8.91 5.91 -9.12
N PHE A 74 8.89 6.79 -10.12
CA PHE A 74 8.65 6.43 -11.51
C PHE A 74 9.73 7.02 -12.40
N ILE A 75 10.06 6.30 -13.47
CA ILE A 75 10.90 6.79 -14.58
C ILE A 75 10.06 6.65 -15.85
N ASP A 76 9.88 7.75 -16.59
CA ASP A 76 9.09 7.80 -17.84
C ASP A 76 7.67 7.22 -17.68
N GLY A 77 7.04 7.49 -16.53
CA GLY A 77 5.71 6.99 -16.19
C GLY A 77 5.68 5.52 -15.74
N LYS A 78 6.77 4.76 -15.87
CA LYS A 78 6.88 3.40 -15.34
C LYS A 78 7.22 3.43 -13.86
N CYS A 79 6.42 2.75 -13.05
CA CYS A 79 6.71 2.58 -11.63
C CYS A 79 7.99 1.75 -11.46
N ILE A 80 8.98 2.31 -10.76
CA ILE A 80 10.18 1.57 -10.35
C ILE A 80 9.93 0.89 -9.01
N TYR A 81 9.25 1.58 -8.09
CA TYR A 81 8.77 1.00 -6.83
C TYR A 81 7.67 1.88 -6.20
N LEU A 82 6.83 1.23 -5.40
CA LEU A 82 5.79 1.84 -4.57
C LEU A 82 6.14 1.72 -3.09
N ASN A 83 5.69 2.67 -2.28
CA ASN A 83 5.83 2.66 -0.83
C ASN A 83 7.27 2.45 -0.34
N GLY A 84 8.25 2.98 -1.08
CA GLY A 84 9.65 2.98 -0.66
C GLY A 84 9.84 3.85 0.57
N ILE A 85 10.83 3.52 1.39
CA ILE A 85 11.17 4.24 2.62
C ILE A 85 12.64 4.60 2.55
N THR A 86 12.96 5.87 2.78
CA THR A 86 14.35 6.33 2.89
C THR A 86 15.02 5.73 4.12
N ASP A 87 16.28 5.34 3.99
CA ASP A 87 17.09 4.98 5.14
C ASP A 87 17.58 6.21 5.92
N ARG A 88 18.30 5.98 7.01
CA ARG A 88 18.78 7.06 7.90
C ARG A 88 19.71 8.06 7.20
N ASN A 89 20.26 7.71 6.04
CA ASN A 89 21.18 8.52 5.25
C ASN A 89 20.50 9.11 4.01
N ASP A 90 19.17 9.23 4.01
CA ASP A 90 18.36 9.72 2.90
C ASP A 90 18.38 8.85 1.64
N LYS A 91 19.05 7.69 1.65
CA LYS A 91 19.07 6.80 0.48
C LYS A 91 17.70 6.16 0.35
N ALA A 92 17.09 6.35 -0.82
CA ALA A 92 15.80 5.80 -1.16
C ALA A 92 15.94 4.40 -1.76
N ARG A 93 16.72 4.26 -2.84
CA ARG A 93 16.93 2.97 -3.52
C ARG A 93 18.07 2.99 -4.52
N ASN A 94 18.53 1.81 -4.90
CA ASN A 94 19.30 1.62 -6.14
C ASN A 94 18.32 1.48 -7.32
N ILE A 95 18.62 2.16 -8.43
CA ILE A 95 17.83 2.13 -9.67
C ILE A 95 18.75 1.83 -10.86
N TRP A 96 18.31 0.97 -11.77
CA TRP A 96 18.96 0.80 -13.07
C TRP A 96 18.26 1.72 -14.08
N ILE A 97 19.03 2.57 -14.76
CA ILE A 97 18.50 3.54 -15.72
C ILE A 97 19.39 3.59 -16.96
N THR A 98 18.76 3.75 -18.13
CA THR A 98 19.46 3.84 -19.41
C THR A 98 20.06 5.23 -19.62
N LYS A 99 21.07 5.34 -20.48
CA LYS A 99 21.57 6.63 -20.97
C LYS A 99 20.47 7.37 -21.74
N GLY A 100 20.34 8.67 -21.51
CA GLY A 100 19.45 9.56 -22.25
C GLY A 100 18.58 10.45 -21.37
N LYS A 101 17.59 11.09 -22.01
CA LYS A 101 16.62 11.96 -21.33
C LYS A 101 15.52 11.11 -20.71
N HIS A 102 15.20 11.39 -19.45
CA HIS A 102 14.16 10.70 -18.70
C HIS A 102 13.33 11.69 -17.88
N ILE A 103 12.14 11.27 -17.48
CA ILE A 103 11.33 11.95 -16.46
C ILE A 103 11.40 11.14 -15.17
N LEU A 104 12.10 11.66 -14.16
CA LEU A 104 12.03 11.16 -12.80
C LEU A 104 10.81 11.77 -12.12
N ARG A 105 9.93 10.91 -11.59
CA ARG A 105 8.83 11.33 -10.74
C ARG A 105 9.02 10.75 -9.35
N ILE A 106 8.90 11.62 -8.36
CA ILE A 106 8.75 11.24 -6.95
C ILE A 106 7.37 11.70 -6.51
N GLN A 107 6.60 10.80 -5.93
CA GLN A 107 5.29 11.14 -5.39
C GLN A 107 5.09 10.52 -4.02
N ARG A 108 4.15 11.08 -3.27
CA ARG A 108 3.60 10.52 -2.05
C ARG A 108 2.09 10.64 -2.12
N VAL A 109 1.38 9.53 -2.06
CA VAL A 109 -0.08 9.50 -2.08
C VAL A 109 -0.59 9.40 -0.63
N GLY A 110 -1.60 10.21 -0.29
CA GLY A 110 -2.02 10.54 1.08
C GLY A 110 -2.68 9.44 1.93
N ARG A 111 -2.23 8.18 1.83
CA ARG A 111 -2.75 7.09 2.66
C ARG A 111 -2.24 7.11 4.11
N ASN A 112 -1.07 7.70 4.35
CA ASN A 112 -0.40 7.69 5.66
C ASN A 112 -0.05 9.11 6.10
N SER A 113 -1.07 9.86 6.53
CA SER A 113 -0.95 11.17 7.20
C SER A 113 -0.09 12.23 6.48
N PHE A 114 -0.13 13.48 6.97
CA PHE A 114 0.70 14.59 6.48
C PHE A 114 2.17 14.14 6.34
N PRO A 115 2.93 14.58 5.33
CA PRO A 115 4.37 14.38 5.35
C PRO A 115 4.95 15.11 6.57
N ILE A 116 5.14 14.38 7.67
CA ILE A 116 5.98 14.84 8.79
C ILE A 116 7.35 15.30 8.25
N ARG A 117 7.74 14.78 7.07
CA ARG A 117 8.99 15.06 6.37
C ARG A 117 8.78 15.13 4.85
N THR A 118 9.30 16.19 4.24
CA THR A 118 9.60 16.29 2.80
C THR A 118 11.12 16.21 2.60
N PHE A 119 11.59 16.20 1.36
CA PHE A 119 13.01 16.31 1.03
C PHE A 119 13.34 17.69 0.45
N LYS A 120 14.60 18.10 0.50
CA LYS A 120 15.09 19.39 -0.02
C LYS A 120 15.42 19.31 -1.50
N HIS A 121 16.12 18.25 -1.89
CA HIS A 121 16.52 17.97 -3.27
C HIS A 121 16.78 16.46 -3.42
N PHE A 122 16.75 15.96 -4.65
CA PHE A 122 17.17 14.59 -4.92
C PHE A 122 18.59 14.57 -5.49
N GLU A 123 19.26 13.43 -5.33
CA GLU A 123 20.52 13.13 -6.01
C GLU A 123 20.45 11.71 -6.59
N LEU A 124 20.83 11.56 -7.85
CA LEU A 124 21.18 10.29 -8.46
C LEU A 124 22.70 10.21 -8.55
N ARG A 125 23.29 9.34 -7.73
CA ARG A 125 24.73 9.12 -7.68
C ARG A 125 25.07 7.86 -8.44
N LYS A 126 25.99 7.92 -9.40
CA LYS A 126 26.42 6.72 -10.13
C LYS A 126 27.00 5.69 -9.15
N SER A 127 26.57 4.44 -9.27
CA SER A 127 27.12 3.34 -8.48
C SER A 127 28.58 3.07 -8.85
N ASP A 128 29.39 2.72 -7.86
CA ASP A 128 30.78 2.27 -8.03
C ASP A 128 30.88 0.77 -8.41
N ASN A 129 29.75 0.16 -8.77
CA ASN A 129 29.63 -1.25 -9.14
C ASN A 129 29.93 -2.24 -8.00
N THR A 130 29.84 -1.81 -6.75
CA THR A 130 29.83 -2.72 -5.60
C THR A 130 28.51 -3.50 -5.51
N PRO A 131 28.51 -4.75 -4.99
CA PRO A 131 27.31 -5.58 -4.91
C PRO A 131 26.11 -4.89 -4.22
N GLU A 132 26.33 -4.23 -3.09
CA GLU A 132 25.29 -3.50 -2.36
C GLU A 132 24.58 -2.39 -3.15
N LYS A 133 25.25 -1.81 -4.15
CA LYS A 133 24.74 -0.70 -4.96
C LYS A 133 24.22 -1.17 -6.32
N THR A 134 24.26 -2.47 -6.59
CA THR A 134 23.87 -3.09 -7.86
C THR A 134 22.82 -4.18 -7.66
N ILE A 135 22.00 -3.99 -6.63
CA ILE A 135 20.88 -4.83 -6.26
C ILE A 135 19.66 -3.98 -5.92
N THR A 136 18.47 -4.48 -6.25
CA THR A 136 17.22 -4.03 -5.66
C THR A 136 16.28 -5.22 -5.52
N ALA A 137 15.31 -5.11 -4.62
CA ALA A 137 14.32 -6.17 -4.40
C ALA A 137 12.91 -5.58 -4.34
N THR A 138 11.93 -6.36 -4.78
CA THR A 138 10.51 -6.03 -4.68
C THR A 138 9.77 -7.27 -4.22
N LYS A 139 8.86 -7.13 -3.28
CA LYS A 139 7.90 -8.20 -2.98
C LYS A 139 6.77 -8.13 -4.01
N THR A 140 6.09 -9.26 -4.24
CA THR A 140 4.73 -9.18 -4.80
C THR A 140 3.87 -8.30 -3.89
N LEU A 141 2.76 -7.76 -4.39
CA LEU A 141 1.85 -6.96 -3.55
C LEU A 141 1.45 -7.70 -2.26
N VAL A 142 1.42 -9.05 -2.32
CA VAL A 142 1.13 -9.94 -1.19
C VAL A 142 2.27 -9.97 -0.18
N ASP A 143 1.97 -9.63 1.07
CA ASP A 143 2.86 -9.75 2.23
C ASP A 143 2.21 -10.48 3.42
N VAL A 144 0.96 -10.92 3.27
CA VAL A 144 0.32 -11.91 4.16
C VAL A 144 0.07 -13.20 3.37
N VAL A 145 0.67 -14.30 3.82
CA VAL A 145 0.58 -15.61 3.17
C VAL A 145 0.03 -16.66 4.13
N ARG A 146 -0.51 -17.76 3.60
CA ARG A 146 -0.96 -18.87 4.45
C ARG A 146 0.19 -19.76 4.86
N ALA A 147 0.08 -20.37 6.04
CA ALA A 147 1.02 -21.42 6.46
C ALA A 147 1.06 -22.55 5.41
N GLY A 148 2.26 -22.94 4.99
CA GLY A 148 2.50 -23.93 3.93
C GLY A 148 2.69 -23.31 2.53
N GLU A 149 2.37 -22.04 2.32
CA GLU A 149 2.63 -21.35 1.05
C GLU A 149 4.06 -20.78 0.97
N ASN A 150 4.36 -20.15 -0.17
CA ASN A 150 5.60 -19.39 -0.37
C ASN A 150 5.30 -17.90 -0.53
N LEU A 151 6.06 -17.06 0.18
CA LEU A 151 6.17 -15.64 -0.17
C LEU A 151 7.05 -15.51 -1.42
N ILE A 152 6.57 -14.78 -2.41
CA ILE A 152 7.27 -14.57 -3.67
C ILE A 152 7.91 -13.19 -3.68
N ILE A 153 9.22 -13.14 -3.88
CA ILE A 153 9.97 -11.89 -4.07
C ILE A 153 10.70 -11.89 -5.41
N LYS A 154 10.91 -10.71 -5.97
CA LYS A 154 11.73 -10.47 -7.15
C LYS A 154 12.97 -9.70 -6.75
N VAL A 155 14.14 -10.25 -7.07
CA VAL A 155 15.43 -9.63 -6.80
C VAL A 155 16.12 -9.36 -8.11
N THR A 156 16.45 -8.10 -8.35
CA THR A 156 17.14 -7.63 -9.55
C THR A 156 18.58 -7.30 -9.19
N GLY A 157 19.55 -7.89 -9.89
CA GLY A 157 20.97 -7.64 -9.66
C GLY A 157 21.82 -7.93 -10.90
N GLY A 158 23.13 -7.71 -10.82
CA GLY A 158 24.05 -7.78 -11.98
C GLY A 158 24.25 -6.40 -12.61
N GLY A 159 24.56 -6.31 -13.91
CA GLY A 159 24.75 -5.02 -14.59
C GLY A 159 26.05 -4.28 -14.26
N SER A 160 26.93 -4.88 -13.45
CA SER A 160 28.19 -4.32 -12.97
C SER A 160 29.43 -4.91 -13.64
N ASN A 161 29.23 -5.85 -14.59
CA ASN A 161 30.28 -6.73 -15.13
C ASN A 161 31.07 -7.53 -14.07
N LYS A 162 30.55 -7.64 -12.85
CA LYS A 162 31.14 -8.42 -11.76
C LYS A 162 30.12 -9.43 -11.25
N PRO A 163 30.54 -10.67 -10.93
CA PRO A 163 29.64 -11.61 -10.28
C PRO A 163 29.33 -11.11 -8.85
N ALA A 164 28.12 -11.39 -8.39
CA ALA A 164 27.70 -11.05 -7.04
C ALA A 164 26.84 -12.16 -6.45
N GLU A 165 26.99 -12.39 -5.15
CA GLU A 165 26.23 -13.39 -4.41
C GLU A 165 25.61 -12.77 -3.16
N TYR A 166 24.36 -13.15 -2.89
CA TYR A 166 23.56 -12.65 -1.78
C TYR A 166 22.93 -13.80 -1.01
N GLU A 167 22.88 -13.63 0.31
CA GLU A 167 22.18 -14.54 1.22
C GLU A 167 20.97 -13.83 1.81
N ILE A 168 19.81 -14.47 1.77
CA ILE A 168 18.55 -13.94 2.30
C ILE A 168 18.21 -14.67 3.60
N PHE A 169 17.84 -13.90 4.62
CA PHE A 169 17.53 -14.38 5.95
C PHE A 169 16.12 -13.95 6.37
N SER A 170 15.45 -14.82 7.10
CA SER A 170 14.18 -14.56 7.79
C SER A 170 14.41 -14.59 9.30
N LYS A 171 13.78 -13.67 10.03
CA LYS A 171 13.69 -13.71 11.50
C LYS A 171 12.23 -13.63 11.92
N ASN A 172 11.83 -14.46 12.88
CA ASN A 172 10.50 -14.38 13.48
C ASN A 172 10.47 -13.23 14.51
N LEU A 173 9.59 -12.26 14.30
CA LEU A 173 9.45 -11.08 15.14
C LEU A 173 8.63 -11.34 16.41
N ILE A 174 7.77 -12.37 16.41
CA ILE A 174 6.99 -12.79 17.60
C ILE A 174 7.88 -13.52 18.61
N LYS A 175 9.00 -14.09 18.15
CA LYS A 175 10.02 -14.74 19.00
C LYS A 175 11.31 -13.90 18.95
N PRO A 176 11.49 -12.90 19.85
CA PRO A 176 12.62 -11.97 19.79
C PRO A 176 14.00 -12.65 19.75
N ASP A 177 14.12 -13.78 20.45
CA ASP A 177 15.34 -14.59 20.55
C ASP A 177 15.57 -15.52 19.36
N SER A 178 14.66 -15.54 18.39
CA SER A 178 14.82 -16.36 17.19
C SER A 178 16.07 -15.92 16.41
N LYS A 179 16.88 -16.91 16.01
CA LYS A 179 18.06 -16.68 15.19
C LYS A 179 17.64 -16.34 13.75
N LEU A 180 18.47 -15.56 13.06
CA LEU A 180 18.33 -15.37 11.61
C LEU A 180 18.48 -16.72 10.92
N GLN A 181 17.44 -17.15 10.20
CA GLN A 181 17.47 -18.35 9.40
C GLN A 181 17.73 -17.99 7.94
N ARG A 182 18.76 -18.58 7.32
CA ARG A 182 18.98 -18.43 5.88
C ARG A 182 17.86 -19.16 5.13
N VAL A 183 17.12 -18.43 4.30
CA VAL A 183 15.97 -18.93 3.55
C VAL A 183 16.23 -19.05 2.05
N ALA A 184 17.20 -18.31 1.53
CA ALA A 184 17.62 -18.43 0.13
C ALA A 184 19.07 -17.95 -0.08
N LYS A 185 19.64 -18.37 -1.20
CA LYS A 185 20.93 -17.93 -1.72
C LYS A 185 20.76 -17.57 -3.19
N LEU A 186 21.29 -16.43 -3.61
CA LEU A 186 21.17 -15.90 -4.96
C LEU A 186 22.54 -15.55 -5.52
N SER A 187 22.82 -16.01 -6.73
CA SER A 187 24.05 -15.64 -7.46
C SER A 187 23.67 -14.94 -8.76
N PHE A 188 24.37 -13.86 -9.10
CA PHE A 188 24.27 -13.15 -10.37
C PHE A 188 25.61 -13.25 -11.08
N SER A 189 25.59 -13.74 -12.31
CA SER A 189 26.79 -13.80 -13.16
C SER A 189 27.25 -12.39 -13.54
N ALA A 190 28.53 -12.24 -13.87
CA ALA A 190 29.03 -11.02 -14.48
C ALA A 190 28.24 -10.72 -15.77
N SER A 191 27.65 -9.53 -15.83
CA SER A 191 26.82 -9.07 -16.94
C SER A 191 26.81 -7.54 -16.98
N ASN A 192 26.66 -6.98 -18.18
CA ASN A 192 26.49 -5.55 -18.41
C ASN A 192 25.03 -5.09 -18.25
N THR A 193 24.09 -6.02 -18.11
CA THR A 193 22.68 -5.74 -17.82
C THR A 193 22.22 -6.48 -16.56
N PRO A 194 21.33 -5.89 -15.76
CA PRO A 194 20.76 -6.57 -14.62
C PRO A 194 19.77 -7.66 -15.06
N VAL A 195 19.64 -8.69 -14.22
CA VAL A 195 18.69 -9.78 -14.38
C VAL A 195 17.78 -9.81 -13.16
N THR A 196 16.51 -10.12 -13.36
CA THR A 196 15.55 -10.31 -12.26
C THR A 196 15.35 -11.79 -12.01
N LYS A 197 15.54 -12.22 -10.77
CA LYS A 197 15.24 -13.58 -10.29
C LYS A 197 14.03 -13.58 -9.37
N THR A 198 13.14 -14.53 -9.58
CA THR A 198 12.01 -14.79 -8.68
C THR A 198 12.46 -15.79 -7.62
N VAL A 199 12.16 -15.51 -6.35
CA VAL A 199 12.57 -16.33 -5.21
C VAL A 199 11.33 -16.67 -4.40
N ALA A 200 11.13 -17.97 -4.17
CA ALA A 200 10.09 -18.49 -3.29
C ALA A 200 10.68 -18.68 -1.89
N ILE A 201 10.13 -17.96 -0.91
CA ILE A 201 10.51 -18.06 0.50
C ILE A 201 9.49 -18.95 1.21
N PRO A 202 9.88 -20.11 1.74
CA PRO A 202 8.96 -21.03 2.40
C PRO A 202 8.37 -20.45 3.69
N CYS A 203 7.03 -20.47 3.81
CA CYS A 203 6.29 -19.90 4.93
C CYS A 203 5.62 -21.03 5.75
N LYS A 204 6.43 -21.78 6.50
CA LYS A 204 6.00 -23.04 7.15
C LYS A 204 5.14 -22.86 8.39
N THR A 205 5.36 -21.80 9.14
CA THR A 205 4.75 -21.61 10.47
C THR A 205 4.14 -20.23 10.58
N GLU A 206 3.02 -20.14 11.28
CA GLU A 206 2.40 -18.88 11.63
C GLU A 206 3.37 -17.93 12.34
N GLY A 207 3.23 -16.64 12.04
CA GLY A 207 3.90 -15.55 12.75
C GLY A 207 4.16 -14.32 11.90
N ALA A 208 4.78 -13.31 12.51
CA ALA A 208 5.30 -12.14 11.84
C ALA A 208 6.81 -12.31 11.62
N PHE A 209 7.29 -11.94 10.44
CA PHE A 209 8.68 -12.16 10.03
C PHE A 209 9.25 -10.93 9.34
N VAL A 210 10.57 -10.78 9.42
CA VAL A 210 11.32 -9.78 8.64
C VAL A 210 12.30 -10.49 7.71
N LEU A 211 12.34 -10.07 6.44
CA LEU A 211 13.37 -10.47 5.49
C LEU A 211 14.50 -9.45 5.47
N THR A 212 15.72 -9.97 5.55
CA THR A 212 16.94 -9.20 5.38
C THR A 212 17.86 -9.92 4.41
N ALA A 213 18.78 -9.19 3.80
CA ALA A 213 19.79 -9.77 2.93
C ALA A 213 21.17 -9.23 3.28
N LYS A 214 22.20 -9.96 2.86
CA LYS A 214 23.60 -9.51 2.91
C LYS A 214 24.32 -10.00 1.67
N VAL A 215 25.40 -9.30 1.30
CA VAL A 215 26.36 -9.82 0.32
C VAL A 215 27.05 -11.05 0.95
N ALA A 216 27.24 -12.13 0.19
CA ALA A 216 27.90 -13.33 0.71
C ALA A 216 29.31 -13.00 1.23
N GLY A 217 29.59 -13.35 2.47
CA GLY A 217 30.84 -12.98 3.17
C GLY A 217 31.02 -11.48 3.45
N GLY A 218 30.02 -10.65 3.12
CA GLY A 218 30.08 -9.19 3.20
C GLY A 218 29.04 -8.58 4.12
N LYS A 219 28.77 -7.29 3.90
CA LYS A 219 27.89 -6.49 4.75
C LYS A 219 26.42 -6.82 4.56
N LYS A 220 25.64 -6.61 5.63
CA LYS A 220 24.18 -6.58 5.58
C LYS A 220 23.71 -5.44 4.69
N LEU A 221 22.76 -5.73 3.81
CA LEU A 221 22.12 -4.72 2.96
C LEU A 221 21.19 -3.84 3.81
N SER A 222 21.16 -2.55 3.48
CA SER A 222 20.23 -1.61 4.11
C SER A 222 18.79 -1.84 3.62
N VAL A 223 17.83 -1.18 4.26
CA VAL A 223 16.43 -1.19 3.81
C VAL A 223 16.25 -0.54 2.44
N SER A 224 17.13 0.38 2.04
CA SER A 224 17.10 1.01 0.70
C SER A 224 17.67 0.09 -0.39
N GLU A 225 18.54 -0.84 -0.03
CA GLU A 225 19.15 -1.83 -0.95
C GLU A 225 18.29 -3.10 -1.07
N PHE A 226 17.70 -3.56 0.04
CA PHE A 226 16.81 -4.73 0.10
C PHE A 226 15.46 -4.40 0.79
N PRO A 227 14.58 -3.61 0.14
CA PRO A 227 13.31 -3.11 0.67
C PRO A 227 12.18 -4.15 0.57
N ILE A 228 12.38 -5.33 1.14
CA ILE A 228 11.31 -6.32 1.30
C ILE A 228 10.58 -6.10 2.63
N GLY A 229 11.34 -5.89 3.72
CA GLY A 229 10.80 -5.59 5.03
C GLY A 229 10.09 -6.80 5.65
N GLU A 230 8.90 -6.55 6.18
CA GLU A 230 8.13 -7.49 6.98
C GLU A 230 7.05 -8.22 6.16
N TYR A 231 6.70 -9.42 6.62
CA TYR A 231 5.60 -10.23 6.11
C TYR A 231 4.97 -11.05 7.25
N ALA A 232 3.72 -11.47 7.06
CA ALA A 232 3.01 -12.32 8.00
C ALA A 232 2.65 -13.66 7.37
N VAL A 233 2.67 -14.71 8.18
CA VAL A 233 2.18 -16.04 7.85
C VAL A 233 1.02 -16.33 8.78
N VAL A 234 -0.14 -16.66 8.23
CA VAL A 234 -1.37 -16.94 9.01
C VAL A 234 -1.73 -18.40 8.83
N ASP A 235 -1.99 -19.10 9.94
CA ASP A 235 -2.59 -20.44 9.89
C ASP A 235 -4.11 -20.33 9.87
N VAL A 236 -4.72 -20.73 8.75
CA VAL A 236 -6.17 -20.68 8.55
C VAL A 236 -6.86 -22.00 8.87
N ASN A 237 -6.12 -23.06 9.21
CA ASN A 237 -6.70 -24.37 9.48
C ASN A 237 -7.26 -24.48 10.91
N ASN A 238 -6.80 -23.61 11.82
CA ASN A 238 -7.12 -23.66 13.24
C ASN A 238 -7.91 -22.42 13.71
N VAL A 239 -8.76 -21.85 12.85
CA VAL A 239 -9.61 -20.72 13.25
C VAL A 239 -10.69 -21.24 14.21
N PRO A 240 -10.77 -20.74 15.46
CA PRO A 240 -11.85 -21.12 16.37
C PRO A 240 -13.19 -20.79 15.72
N GLN A 241 -13.97 -21.83 15.42
CA GLN A 241 -15.35 -21.64 14.98
C GLN A 241 -16.22 -21.45 16.21
N ASP A 242 -16.27 -20.22 16.72
CA ASP A 242 -17.44 -19.82 17.48
C ASP A 242 -18.60 -19.72 16.50
N ASN A 243 -19.50 -20.69 16.58
CA ASN A 243 -20.75 -20.72 15.82
C ASN A 243 -21.90 -20.31 16.75
N PRO A 244 -22.02 -19.02 17.15
CA PRO A 244 -23.28 -18.56 17.70
C PRO A 244 -24.37 -18.86 16.66
N LYS A 245 -25.54 -19.28 17.11
CA LYS A 245 -26.72 -19.47 16.26
C LYS A 245 -27.60 -18.21 16.37
N PRO A 246 -27.28 -17.10 15.68
CA PRO A 246 -28.09 -15.90 15.77
C PRO A 246 -29.48 -16.14 15.17
N LYS A 247 -30.48 -15.44 15.71
CA LYS A 247 -31.78 -15.29 15.05
C LYS A 247 -31.64 -14.22 13.97
N LEU A 248 -31.91 -14.57 12.72
CA LEU A 248 -31.94 -13.61 11.61
C LEU A 248 -33.04 -12.56 11.83
N LEU A 249 -32.69 -11.27 11.73
CA LEU A 249 -33.61 -10.15 11.86
C LEU A 249 -33.86 -9.45 10.53
N TYR A 250 -32.78 -9.24 9.77
CA TYR A 250 -32.80 -8.55 8.49
C TYR A 250 -31.91 -9.28 7.49
N THR A 251 -32.39 -9.39 6.26
CA THR A 251 -31.60 -9.74 5.07
C THR A 251 -31.62 -8.53 4.15
N ILE A 252 -30.45 -8.00 3.80
CA ILE A 252 -30.33 -6.87 2.88
C ILE A 252 -29.71 -7.41 1.58
N ASP A 253 -30.47 -7.41 0.50
CA ASP A 253 -29.95 -7.71 -0.84
C ASP A 253 -29.50 -6.38 -1.46
N CYS A 254 -28.19 -6.13 -1.45
CA CYS A 254 -27.63 -4.90 -1.99
C CYS A 254 -27.79 -4.80 -3.51
N VAL A 255 -27.90 -5.91 -4.24
CA VAL A 255 -28.04 -5.93 -5.70
C VAL A 255 -29.46 -5.53 -6.06
N LYS A 256 -30.45 -6.19 -5.47
CA LYS A 256 -31.88 -5.93 -5.70
C LYS A 256 -32.42 -4.72 -4.94
N GLN A 257 -31.62 -4.16 -4.02
CA GLN A 257 -32.04 -3.11 -3.08
C GLN A 257 -33.33 -3.48 -2.35
N THR A 258 -33.29 -4.62 -1.65
CA THR A 258 -34.40 -5.08 -0.81
C THR A 258 -33.97 -5.32 0.63
N ILE A 259 -34.87 -5.05 1.58
CA ILE A 259 -34.76 -5.48 2.98
C ILE A 259 -35.87 -6.52 3.22
N ASN A 260 -35.49 -7.73 3.63
CA ASN A 260 -36.39 -8.88 3.79
C ASN A 260 -37.26 -9.14 2.55
N GLY A 261 -36.69 -8.96 1.36
CA GLY A 261 -37.38 -9.16 0.07
C GLY A 261 -38.31 -8.03 -0.37
N VAL A 262 -38.48 -6.99 0.45
CA VAL A 262 -39.28 -5.79 0.11
C VAL A 262 -38.36 -4.69 -0.39
N ALA A 263 -38.77 -3.99 -1.46
CA ALA A 263 -38.01 -2.87 -2.02
C ALA A 263 -37.71 -1.80 -0.95
N ILE A 264 -36.47 -1.32 -0.93
CA ILE A 264 -36.01 -0.30 0.03
C ILE A 264 -36.67 1.03 -0.31
N LYS A 265 -37.14 1.73 0.73
CA LYS A 265 -37.70 3.08 0.56
C LYS A 265 -36.57 4.09 0.35
N PRO A 266 -36.75 5.15 -0.46
CA PRO A 266 -35.69 6.11 -0.75
C PRO A 266 -35.00 6.71 0.49
N GLN A 267 -35.75 6.94 1.58
CA GLN A 267 -35.19 7.45 2.84
C GLN A 267 -34.34 6.45 3.64
N ASP A 268 -34.43 5.16 3.31
CA ASP A 268 -33.72 4.08 4.00
C ASP A 268 -32.44 3.65 3.27
N PHE A 269 -32.08 4.35 2.18
CA PHE A 269 -30.85 4.14 1.40
C PHE A 269 -30.16 5.48 1.15
N THR A 270 -28.88 5.56 1.50
CA THR A 270 -28.07 6.77 1.26
C THR A 270 -26.83 6.40 0.46
N GLU A 271 -26.50 7.25 -0.52
CA GLU A 271 -25.26 7.18 -1.29
C GLU A 271 -24.37 8.37 -0.94
N CYS A 272 -23.06 8.13 -0.84
CA CYS A 272 -22.08 9.16 -0.56
C CYS A 272 -21.06 9.21 -1.70
N ASN A 273 -20.87 10.41 -2.24
CA ASN A 273 -19.90 10.73 -3.29
C ASN A 273 -20.13 9.98 -4.62
N GLY A 274 -21.39 9.89 -5.06
CA GLY A 274 -21.79 9.42 -6.39
C GLY A 274 -22.76 8.22 -6.35
N PRO A 275 -23.41 7.90 -7.48
CA PRO A 275 -24.33 6.77 -7.56
C PRO A 275 -23.59 5.43 -7.44
N THR A 276 -24.25 4.45 -6.85
CA THR A 276 -23.78 3.06 -6.81
C THR A 276 -24.10 2.33 -8.10
N ARG A 277 -23.37 1.25 -8.36
CA ARG A 277 -23.59 0.36 -9.51
C ARG A 277 -23.58 -1.11 -9.10
N ILE A 278 -24.18 -1.94 -9.94
CA ILE A 278 -24.10 -3.40 -9.81
C ILE A 278 -22.92 -3.88 -10.65
N ASN A 279 -22.05 -4.68 -10.05
CA ASN A 279 -20.94 -5.33 -10.72
C ASN A 279 -21.15 -6.86 -10.74
N LYS A 280 -20.66 -7.52 -11.79
CA LYS A 280 -20.75 -8.97 -12.00
C LYS A 280 -19.38 -9.49 -12.36
N THR A 281 -18.83 -10.35 -11.51
CA THR A 281 -17.49 -10.90 -11.64
C THR A 281 -17.50 -12.41 -11.39
N SER A 282 -16.33 -13.04 -11.43
CA SER A 282 -16.12 -14.42 -11.00
C SER A 282 -16.47 -14.64 -9.53
N ALA A 283 -16.25 -13.64 -8.66
CA ALA A 283 -16.57 -13.74 -7.23
C ALA A 283 -18.07 -13.74 -6.95
N GLY A 284 -18.86 -13.02 -7.75
CA GLY A 284 -20.30 -12.94 -7.58
C GLY A 284 -20.93 -11.70 -8.20
N THR A 285 -22.16 -11.38 -7.79
CA THR A 285 -22.85 -10.14 -8.14
C THR A 285 -23.03 -9.29 -6.89
N TYR A 286 -22.61 -8.03 -6.93
CA TYR A 286 -22.61 -7.15 -5.76
C TYR A 286 -22.82 -5.69 -6.17
N ARG A 287 -23.12 -4.82 -5.19
CA ARG A 287 -23.20 -3.36 -5.38
C ARG A 287 -21.94 -2.69 -4.84
N GLU A 288 -21.38 -1.75 -5.60
CA GLU A 288 -20.24 -0.93 -5.19
C GLU A 288 -20.52 0.55 -5.44
N SER A 289 -19.92 1.43 -4.63
CA SER A 289 -19.95 2.87 -4.82
C SER A 289 -19.00 3.30 -5.94
N HIS A 290 -19.28 4.46 -6.55
CA HIS A 290 -18.40 5.09 -7.52
C HIS A 290 -17.03 5.37 -6.90
N ASP A 291 -15.92 5.22 -7.60
CA ASP A 291 -14.56 5.39 -7.06
C ASP A 291 -14.13 6.86 -6.91
N CYS A 292 -15.08 7.72 -6.54
CA CYS A 292 -14.91 9.17 -6.46
C CYS A 292 -14.50 9.83 -7.79
N THR A 293 -14.69 9.17 -8.93
CA THR A 293 -14.67 9.86 -10.22
C THR A 293 -15.94 10.72 -10.38
N PRO A 294 -15.89 11.84 -11.12
CA PRO A 294 -17.07 12.64 -11.40
C PRO A 294 -18.16 11.79 -12.09
N PRO A 295 -19.47 12.05 -11.86
CA PRO A 295 -20.58 11.29 -12.46
C PRO A 295 -20.52 11.16 -13.99
N GLU A 296 -19.85 12.10 -14.65
CA GLU A 296 -19.64 12.15 -16.11
C GLU A 296 -18.43 11.34 -16.62
N ALA A 297 -17.67 10.67 -15.75
CA ALA A 297 -16.52 9.88 -16.18
C ALA A 297 -16.97 8.57 -16.87
N GLU A 298 -16.59 8.40 -18.16
CA GLU A 298 -16.91 7.19 -18.94
C GLU A 298 -16.33 5.90 -18.33
N LYS A 299 -15.26 6.00 -17.54
CA LYS A 299 -14.65 4.87 -16.85
C LYS A 299 -14.27 5.26 -15.43
N PRO A 300 -14.57 4.42 -14.43
CA PRO A 300 -13.95 4.54 -13.10
C PRO A 300 -12.42 4.53 -13.24
N HIS A 301 -11.72 5.23 -12.35
CA HIS A 301 -10.31 5.02 -12.00
C HIS A 301 -10.08 3.60 -11.44
N SER A 302 -10.32 2.57 -12.26
CA SER A 302 -9.91 1.21 -11.94
C SER A 302 -8.38 1.11 -11.99
N GLY A 303 -7.75 0.89 -10.85
CA GLY A 303 -6.43 0.24 -10.77
C GLY A 303 -5.19 1.09 -11.08
N GLY A 304 -5.28 2.42 -11.11
CA GLY A 304 -4.11 3.30 -11.20
C GLY A 304 -3.66 3.78 -9.82
N ALA A 305 -2.34 3.90 -9.59
CA ALA A 305 -1.75 4.57 -8.44
C ALA A 305 -2.07 6.09 -8.33
N GLY A 306 -3.18 6.54 -8.94
CA GLY A 306 -3.65 7.91 -9.02
C GLY A 306 -5.00 8.07 -8.30
N GLN A 307 -4.91 8.61 -7.08
CA GLN A 307 -5.90 9.49 -6.44
C GLN A 307 -7.36 9.01 -6.41
N ALA A 308 -7.73 8.29 -5.35
CA ALA A 308 -9.01 8.56 -4.69
C ALA A 308 -8.68 9.39 -3.44
N ALA A 309 -8.93 10.70 -3.49
CA ALA A 309 -8.74 11.62 -2.36
C ALA A 309 -9.95 11.64 -1.40
N SER A 310 -10.97 10.82 -1.68
CA SER A 310 -12.23 10.76 -0.93
C SER A 310 -12.71 9.31 -0.78
N PHE A 311 -13.48 9.07 0.27
CA PHE A 311 -14.23 7.83 0.49
C PHE A 311 -15.55 7.92 -0.26
N SER A 312 -15.92 6.91 -1.04
CA SER A 312 -17.30 6.73 -1.48
C SER A 312 -17.95 5.59 -0.70
N GLY A 313 -19.27 5.56 -0.68
CA GLY A 313 -19.97 4.48 -0.01
C GLY A 313 -21.47 4.59 -0.14
N PHE A 314 -22.16 3.64 0.47
CA PHE A 314 -23.60 3.65 0.62
C PHE A 314 -23.97 2.98 1.94
N SER A 315 -25.17 3.28 2.43
CA SER A 315 -25.69 2.73 3.67
C SER A 315 -27.16 2.36 3.55
N TYR A 316 -27.58 1.47 4.43
CA TYR A 316 -28.96 1.05 4.59
C TYR A 316 -29.42 1.35 6.01
N LYS A 317 -30.66 1.79 6.15
CA LYS A 317 -31.29 2.05 7.44
C LYS A 317 -32.18 0.88 7.82
N VAL A 318 -32.04 0.40 9.05
CA VAL A 318 -32.90 -0.63 9.65
C VAL A 318 -33.22 -0.25 11.09
N SER A 319 -34.38 -0.67 11.59
CA SER A 319 -34.77 -0.50 12.99
C SER A 319 -34.39 -1.75 13.79
N LEU A 320 -33.79 -1.62 14.96
CA LEU A 320 -33.48 -2.79 15.80
C LEU A 320 -34.61 -3.03 16.82
N PRO A 321 -35.00 -4.29 17.09
CA PRO A 321 -36.17 -4.59 17.91
C PRO A 321 -35.96 -4.30 19.41
N LYS A 322 -34.71 -4.36 19.90
CA LYS A 322 -34.35 -4.15 21.31
C LYS A 322 -33.11 -3.28 21.45
N LYS A 323 -33.06 -2.42 22.45
CA LYS A 323 -31.84 -1.71 22.86
C LYS A 323 -31.02 -2.59 23.80
N GLN A 324 -29.74 -2.27 24.02
CA GLN A 324 -28.89 -2.91 25.04
C GLN A 324 -28.69 -4.43 24.86
N VAL A 325 -28.92 -4.99 23.67
CA VAL A 325 -28.60 -6.38 23.36
C VAL A 325 -27.55 -6.44 22.24
N PRO A 326 -26.68 -7.46 22.22
CA PRO A 326 -25.74 -7.66 21.13
C PRO A 326 -26.46 -8.12 19.87
N TYR A 327 -26.03 -7.59 18.73
CA TYR A 327 -26.43 -7.96 17.38
C TYR A 327 -25.19 -8.39 16.59
N ILE A 328 -25.39 -9.23 15.59
CA ILE A 328 -24.34 -9.62 14.66
C ILE A 328 -24.66 -8.98 13.31
N LEU A 329 -23.69 -8.26 12.76
CA LEU A 329 -23.67 -7.84 11.37
C LEU A 329 -22.81 -8.83 10.59
N GLU A 330 -23.39 -9.42 9.56
CA GLU A 330 -22.67 -10.19 8.54
C GLU A 330 -22.78 -9.46 7.21
N VAL A 331 -21.65 -9.20 6.57
CA VAL A 331 -21.57 -8.53 5.27
C VAL A 331 -20.79 -9.41 4.32
N GLU A 332 -21.41 -9.80 3.22
CA GLU A 332 -20.70 -10.43 2.11
C GLU A 332 -20.05 -9.35 1.24
N TYR A 333 -18.80 -9.55 0.88
CA TYR A 333 -18.03 -8.63 0.03
C TYR A 333 -17.20 -9.41 -1.00
N PRO A 334 -16.94 -8.84 -2.19
CA PRO A 334 -16.17 -9.50 -3.23
C PRO A 334 -14.66 -9.39 -3.00
N ASP A 335 -13.95 -10.51 -3.12
CA ASP A 335 -12.48 -10.56 -3.17
C ASP A 335 -12.02 -10.91 -4.59
N ASP A 336 -12.30 -10.02 -5.53
CA ASP A 336 -11.95 -10.11 -6.97
C ASP A 336 -11.06 -8.95 -7.46
N ASN A 337 -10.74 -7.98 -6.60
CA ASN A 337 -9.89 -6.82 -6.91
C ASN A 337 -9.29 -6.24 -5.63
N GLU A 338 -8.27 -5.39 -5.76
CA GLU A 338 -7.72 -4.63 -4.64
C GLU A 338 -8.74 -3.59 -4.15
N ARG A 339 -9.18 -3.70 -2.89
CA ARG A 339 -10.10 -2.74 -2.25
C ARG A 339 -9.72 -2.50 -0.80
N TYR A 340 -10.05 -1.29 -0.35
CA TYR A 340 -10.00 -0.90 1.05
C TYR A 340 -11.41 -0.48 1.43
N MET A 341 -12.10 -1.33 2.19
CA MET A 341 -13.50 -1.13 2.55
C MET A 341 -13.60 -0.81 4.03
N VAL A 342 -14.46 0.15 4.38
CA VAL A 342 -14.81 0.46 5.75
C VAL A 342 -16.25 0.01 5.98
N ILE A 343 -16.44 -0.99 6.84
CA ILE A 343 -17.75 -1.54 7.19
C ILE A 343 -18.11 -1.03 8.58
N GLY A 344 -19.18 -0.26 8.66
CA GLY A 344 -19.59 0.47 9.85
C GLY A 344 -21.07 0.30 10.18
N THR A 345 -21.38 0.56 11.45
CA THR A 345 -22.74 0.65 11.97
C THR A 345 -22.85 1.95 12.72
N HIS A 346 -23.81 2.80 12.35
CA HIS A 346 -24.03 4.10 12.97
C HIS A 346 -25.41 4.16 13.61
N TRP A 347 -25.49 4.81 14.77
CA TRP A 347 -26.76 5.06 15.43
C TRP A 347 -27.30 6.41 14.97
N LEU A 348 -28.55 6.39 14.49
CA LEU A 348 -29.29 7.61 14.19
C LEU A 348 -30.09 8.01 15.42
N ASP A 349 -30.08 9.30 15.75
CA ASP A 349 -30.95 9.86 16.77
C ASP A 349 -32.42 9.67 16.33
N PRO A 350 -33.26 8.96 17.10
CA PRO A 350 -34.64 8.71 16.72
C PRO A 350 -35.50 9.98 16.60
N LYS A 351 -35.09 11.12 17.18
CA LYS A 351 -35.83 12.38 17.08
C LYS A 351 -35.43 13.19 15.85
N THR A 352 -34.14 13.25 15.56
CA THR A 352 -33.59 14.14 14.52
C THR A 352 -33.20 13.41 13.23
N ASP A 353 -33.18 12.08 13.28
CA ASP A 353 -32.66 11.18 12.23
C ASP A 353 -31.21 11.46 11.82
N ASN A 354 -30.49 12.26 12.62
CA ASN A 354 -29.10 12.60 12.39
C ASN A 354 -28.17 11.59 13.08
N LEU A 355 -26.93 11.50 12.57
CA LEU A 355 -25.87 10.73 13.22
C LEU A 355 -25.68 11.21 14.67
N PHE A 356 -25.74 10.28 15.61
CA PHE A 356 -25.56 10.60 17.03
C PHE A 356 -24.16 11.16 17.27
N GLN A 357 -24.01 12.34 17.89
CA GLN A 357 -22.70 13.01 18.08
C GLN A 357 -21.66 12.14 18.81
N PHE A 358 -22.08 11.20 19.67
CA PHE A 358 -21.19 10.26 20.35
C PHE A 358 -20.89 8.98 19.56
N SER A 359 -21.44 8.80 18.35
CA SER A 359 -20.95 7.79 17.42
C SER A 359 -19.64 8.27 16.80
N GLY A 360 -18.60 8.40 17.61
CA GLY A 360 -17.24 8.63 17.09
C GLY A 360 -16.96 7.58 16.01
N GLY A 361 -16.24 7.97 14.95
CA GLY A 361 -15.94 7.15 13.77
C GLY A 361 -15.19 5.82 14.01
N TYR A 362 -15.08 5.38 15.26
CA TYR A 362 -14.40 4.18 15.73
C TYR A 362 -15.29 2.92 15.76
N ASN A 363 -16.58 3.03 15.39
CA ASN A 363 -17.46 1.86 15.22
C ASN A 363 -17.30 1.18 13.86
N CYS A 364 -16.30 1.55 13.07
CA CYS A 364 -16.02 0.88 11.82
C CYS A 364 -14.93 -0.17 11.98
N ARG A 365 -14.97 -1.17 11.11
CA ARG A 365 -13.86 -2.08 10.87
C ARG A 365 -13.53 -2.02 9.40
N SER A 366 -12.25 -2.19 9.09
CA SER A 366 -11.80 -2.15 7.71
C SER A 366 -11.48 -3.55 7.23
N VAL A 367 -11.78 -3.80 5.96
CA VAL A 367 -11.41 -5.01 5.23
C VAL A 367 -10.55 -4.57 4.06
N GLN A 368 -9.48 -5.33 3.79
CA GLN A 368 -8.68 -5.17 2.60
C GLN A 368 -8.76 -6.45 1.76
N THR A 369 -9.09 -6.30 0.48
CA THR A 369 -8.98 -7.34 -0.54
C THR A 369 -7.83 -7.00 -1.46
N GLY A 370 -7.18 -8.00 -2.05
CA GLY A 370 -5.97 -7.76 -2.86
C GLY A 370 -4.88 -6.97 -2.11
N GLY A 371 -3.96 -6.37 -2.87
CA GLY A 371 -2.79 -5.71 -2.28
C GLY A 371 -1.96 -6.70 -1.45
N MET A 372 -1.97 -6.52 -0.13
CA MET A 372 -1.27 -7.34 0.88
C MET A 372 -1.73 -8.80 0.92
N PHE A 373 -2.92 -9.11 0.41
CA PHE A 373 -3.52 -10.44 0.38
C PHE A 373 -3.68 -10.93 -1.07
N ARG A 374 -3.69 -12.25 -1.28
CA ARG A 374 -4.07 -12.84 -2.57
C ARG A 374 -5.57 -12.67 -2.80
N ILE A 375 -5.94 -12.32 -4.03
CA ILE A 375 -7.32 -12.33 -4.51
C ILE A 375 -7.77 -13.79 -4.63
N SER A 376 -8.91 -14.13 -4.01
CA SER A 376 -9.47 -15.48 -4.01
C SER A 376 -10.59 -15.70 -5.04
N ASP A 377 -11.06 -14.64 -5.69
CA ASP A 377 -12.18 -14.64 -6.64
C ASP A 377 -13.46 -15.24 -6.03
N LYS A 378 -13.73 -14.91 -4.76
CA LYS A 378 -14.90 -15.41 -4.01
C LYS A 378 -15.59 -14.27 -3.25
N MET A 379 -16.88 -14.46 -2.95
CA MET A 379 -17.53 -13.71 -1.88
C MET A 379 -16.96 -14.17 -0.54
N LEU A 380 -16.50 -13.20 0.27
CA LEU A 380 -16.05 -13.42 1.63
C LEU A 380 -17.03 -12.77 2.61
N THR A 381 -17.06 -13.27 3.84
CA THR A 381 -17.96 -12.76 4.87
C THR A 381 -17.18 -11.99 5.93
N PHE A 382 -17.56 -10.75 6.16
CA PHE A 382 -17.15 -9.96 7.30
C PHE A 382 -18.19 -10.11 8.41
N ARG A 383 -17.76 -10.40 9.64
CA ARG A 383 -18.64 -10.49 10.81
C ARG A 383 -18.21 -9.51 11.89
N LYS A 384 -19.17 -8.83 12.50
CA LYS A 384 -18.96 -7.93 13.64
C LYS A 384 -20.10 -8.01 14.63
N ILE A 385 -19.75 -8.05 15.91
CA ILE A 385 -20.71 -7.81 16.99
C ILE A 385 -20.95 -6.31 17.13
N TYR A 386 -22.20 -5.92 17.12
CA TYR A 386 -22.66 -4.57 17.39
C TYR A 386 -23.50 -4.56 18.67
N TRP A 387 -23.20 -3.65 19.59
CA TRP A 387 -23.97 -3.49 20.81
C TRP A 387 -24.20 -1.99 21.06
N ALA A 388 -25.46 -1.57 21.00
CA ALA A 388 -25.83 -0.20 21.31
C ALA A 388 -25.81 0.00 22.84
N LEU A 389 -24.74 0.62 23.35
CA LEU A 389 -24.48 0.82 24.79
C LEU A 389 -25.29 1.96 25.44
N THR A 390 -26.04 2.76 24.69
CA THR A 390 -26.74 3.92 25.25
C THR A 390 -28.14 3.54 25.77
N THR A 391 -28.39 3.78 27.06
CA THR A 391 -29.71 3.72 27.72
C THR A 391 -30.45 5.06 27.68
N LYS A 392 -29.76 6.15 27.31
CA LYS A 392 -30.36 7.49 27.30
C LYS A 392 -31.51 7.54 26.29
N SER A 393 -32.73 7.48 26.80
CA SER A 393 -33.84 8.23 26.25
C SER A 393 -33.43 9.69 26.21
N VAL A 394 -33.41 10.28 25.02
CA VAL A 394 -33.50 11.74 24.90
C VAL A 394 -34.95 12.11 24.93
#